data_AF-A0A6I2A5U0-F1
#
_entry.id   AF-A0A6I2A5U0-F1
#
_cell.length_a   1.000
_cell.length_b   1.000
_cell.length_c   1.000
_cell.angle_alpha   90.00
_cell.angle_beta   90.00
_cell.angle_gamma   90.00
#
_symmetry.space_group_name_H-M   'P 1'
#
loop_
_entity.id
_entity.type
_entity.pdbx_description
1 polymer ?
#
loop_
_entity_poly.entity_id
_entity_poly.type
_entity_poly.pdbx_seq_one_letter_code
_entity_poly.pdbx_strand_id
1 'polypeptide(L)'
;MAKLLNNKKELADRFPTIPYVSPLPPWFIMKHLALQEELKQAKQRLAELESRISGEEVIVIREITREEAKQEIQQLFQSGRTLYYSDIARELKLDLELVVEICNELRESGLVEVDAGVS
;
A
#
# COMPACT_ATOMS: atom_id res chain seq x y z
N MET A 1 45.61 40.40 33.87
CA MET A 1 45.59 38.92 33.72
C MET A 1 44.76 38.17 34.78
N ALA A 2 43.97 38.83 35.65
CA ALA A 2 43.28 38.13 36.76
C ALA A 2 41.81 37.73 36.52
N LYS A 3 41.16 38.18 35.43
CA LYS A 3 39.72 37.92 35.19
C LYS A 3 39.41 36.56 34.54
N LEU A 4 40.38 35.90 33.91
CA LEU A 4 40.16 34.63 33.20
C LEU A 4 40.25 33.38 34.11
N LEU A 5 40.92 33.49 35.26
CA LEU A 5 41.09 32.35 36.16
C LEU A 5 39.88 32.09 37.05
N ASN A 6 39.07 33.11 37.33
CA ASN A 6 37.91 32.97 38.23
C ASN A 6 36.74 32.22 37.57
N ASN A 7 36.61 32.30 36.25
CA ASN A 7 35.51 31.68 35.49
C ASN A 7 35.69 30.15 35.35
N LYS A 8 36.94 29.67 35.27
CA LYS A 8 37.21 28.21 35.19
C LYS A 8 36.84 27.44 36.45
N LYS A 9 36.90 28.09 37.61
CA LYS A 9 36.55 27.47 38.90
C LYS A 9 35.04 27.33 39.07
N GLU A 10 34.29 28.34 38.62
CA GLU A 10 32.82 28.36 38.66
C GLU A 10 32.16 27.34 37.71
N LEU A 11 32.80 27.06 36.57
CA LEU A 11 32.33 26.05 35.61
C LEU A 11 32.55 24.61 36.11
N ALA A 12 33.52 24.38 36.98
CA ALA A 12 33.82 23.05 37.52
C ALA A 12 32.83 22.60 38.61
N ASP A 13 32.27 23.54 39.38
CA ASP A 13 31.27 23.24 40.43
C ASP A 13 29.84 23.08 39.89
N ARG A 14 29.57 23.55 38.66
CA ARG A 14 28.21 23.64 38.10
C ARG A 14 27.78 22.45 37.27
N PHE A 15 28.74 21.60 36.87
CA PHE A 15 28.46 20.37 36.13
C PHE A 15 29.05 19.20 36.91
N PRO A 16 28.24 18.21 37.35
CA PRO A 16 28.81 16.99 37.89
C PRO A 16 29.73 16.42 36.81
N THR A 17 30.98 16.10 37.16
CA THR A 17 31.89 15.40 36.27
C THR A 17 31.19 14.10 35.88
N ILE A 18 30.57 14.10 34.71
CA ILE A 18 29.91 12.91 34.18
C ILE A 18 31.03 11.88 34.06
N PRO A 19 30.97 10.75 34.79
CA PRO A 19 31.99 9.73 34.66
C PRO A 19 32.06 9.37 33.19
N TYR A 20 33.28 9.38 32.63
CA TYR A 20 33.52 8.96 31.25
C TYR A 20 32.90 7.58 31.06
N VAL A 21 31.69 7.54 30.49
CA VAL A 21 31.05 6.30 30.09
C VAL A 21 31.92 5.84 28.94
N SER A 22 32.68 4.77 29.17
CA SER A 22 33.55 4.18 28.14
C SER A 22 32.79 4.18 26.81
N PRO A 23 33.38 4.70 25.71
CA PRO A 23 32.75 4.59 24.42
C PRO A 23 32.40 3.12 24.23
N LEU A 24 31.17 2.87 23.78
CA LEU A 24 30.69 1.52 23.55
C LEU A 24 31.76 0.75 22.76
N PRO A 25 32.04 -0.51 23.12
CA PRO A 25 33.08 -1.28 22.44
C PRO A 25 32.92 -1.22 20.92
N PRO A 26 34.00 -1.11 20.13
CA PRO A 26 33.90 -0.98 18.67
C PRO A 26 33.07 -2.09 18.01
N TRP A 27 33.12 -3.32 18.53
CA TRP A 27 32.31 -4.44 18.05
C TRP A 27 30.80 -4.23 18.28
N PHE A 28 30.41 -3.55 19.37
CA PHE A 28 29.02 -3.23 19.68
C PHE A 28 28.50 -2.16 18.73
N ILE A 29 29.32 -1.15 18.45
CA ILE A 29 29.02 -0.10 17.45
C ILE A 29 28.90 -0.72 16.06
N MET A 30 29.85 -1.59 15.67
CA MET A 30 29.83 -2.29 14.38
C MET A 30 28.59 -3.18 14.24
N LYS A 31 28.23 -3.93 15.28
CA LYS A 31 27.01 -4.76 15.29
C LYS A 31 25.75 -3.92 15.17
N HIS A 32 25.68 -2.80 15.90
CA HIS A 32 24.54 -1.88 15.81
C HIS A 32 24.42 -1.28 14.41
N LEU A 33 25.53 -0.85 13.81
CA LEU A 33 25.55 -0.31 12.45
C LEU A 33 25.13 -1.36 11.41
N ALA A 34 25.63 -2.59 11.51
CA ALA A 34 25.23 -3.68 10.63
C ALA A 34 23.71 -3.97 10.73
N LEU A 35 23.18 -4.00 11.95
CA LEU A 35 21.75 -4.18 12.19
C LEU A 35 20.91 -3.02 11.62
N GLN A 36 21.38 -1.78 11.72
CA GLN A 36 20.70 -0.62 11.11
C GLN A 36 20.65 -0.74 9.58
N GLU A 37 21.73 -1.21 8.96
CA GLU A 37 21.78 -1.41 7.51
C GLU A 37 20.84 -2.55 7.07
N GLU A 38 20.82 -3.67 7.79
CA GLU A 38 19.88 -4.77 7.52
C GLU A 38 18.42 -4.31 7.66
N LEU A 39 18.10 -3.54 8.70
CA LEU A 39 16.76 -2.96 8.87
C LEU A 39 16.37 -2.03 7.72
N LYS A 40 17.33 -1.23 7.24
CA LYS A 40 17.10 -0.34 6.10
C LYS A 40 16.82 -1.14 4.83
N GLN A 41 17.59 -2.19 4.57
CA GLN A 41 17.37 -3.07 3.42
C GLN A 41 16.03 -3.82 3.51
N ALA A 42 15.67 -4.31 4.69
CA ALA A 42 14.38 -4.97 4.92
C ALA A 42 13.20 -4.02 4.64
N LYS A 43 13.27 -2.77 5.14
CA LYS A 43 12.25 -1.74 4.86
C LYS A 43 12.14 -1.42 3.38
N GLN A 44 13.27 -1.34 2.67
CA GLN A 44 13.26 -1.04 1.24
C GLN A 44 12.62 -2.16 0.41
N ARG A 45 12.95 -3.42 0.73
CA ARG A 45 12.32 -4.59 0.09
C ARG A 45 10.83 -4.67 0.38
N LEU A 46 10.40 -4.33 1.60
CA LEU A 46 8.98 -4.26 1.93
C LEU A 46 8.28 -3.18 1.11
N ALA A 47 8.84 -1.97 1.01
CA ALA A 47 8.25 -0.91 0.19
C ALA A 47 8.16 -1.29 -1.31
N GLU A 48 9.15 -2.02 -1.83
CA GLU A 48 9.12 -2.55 -3.18
C GLU A 48 8.00 -3.60 -3.37
N LEU A 49 7.85 -4.52 -2.41
CA LEU A 49 6.77 -5.51 -2.42
C LEU A 49 5.40 -4.86 -2.28
N GLU A 50 5.25 -3.90 -1.36
CA GLU A 50 4.03 -3.11 -1.19
C GLU A 50 3.71 -2.32 -2.47
N SER A 51 4.70 -1.74 -3.14
CA SER A 51 4.50 -1.08 -4.44
C SER A 51 4.04 -2.06 -5.54
N ARG A 52 4.49 -3.32 -5.49
CA ARG A 52 4.07 -4.36 -6.44
C ARG A 52 2.67 -4.90 -6.12
N ILE A 53 2.32 -4.97 -4.85
CA ILE A 53 1.03 -5.47 -4.36
C ILE A 53 -0.05 -4.37 -4.38
N SER A 54 0.33 -3.09 -4.31
CA SER A 54 -0.60 -1.96 -4.36
C SER A 54 -1.31 -1.80 -5.71
N GLY A 55 -1.03 -2.68 -6.70
CA GLY A 55 -1.84 -2.83 -7.91
C GLY A 55 -2.98 -3.86 -7.77
N GLU A 56 -3.02 -4.61 -6.67
CA GLU A 56 -4.05 -5.61 -6.38
C GLU A 56 -5.11 -4.95 -5.49
N GLU A 57 -6.01 -4.20 -6.13
CA GLU A 57 -7.17 -3.63 -5.46
C GLU A 57 -7.98 -4.76 -4.82
N VAL A 58 -8.09 -4.76 -3.48
CA VAL A 58 -9.00 -5.66 -2.77
C VAL A 58 -10.42 -5.21 -3.11
N ILE A 59 -11.02 -5.85 -4.13
CA ILE A 59 -12.40 -5.59 -4.54
C ILE A 59 -13.31 -6.21 -3.48
N VAL A 60 -13.89 -5.38 -2.63
CA VAL A 60 -14.97 -5.79 -1.72
C VAL A 60 -16.24 -5.95 -2.54
N ILE A 61 -16.67 -7.20 -2.74
CA ILE A 61 -17.90 -7.52 -3.48
C ILE A 61 -19.12 -7.04 -2.68
N ARG A 62 -20.03 -6.33 -3.35
CA ARG A 62 -21.29 -5.86 -2.78
C ARG A 62 -22.34 -6.97 -2.88
N GLU A 63 -23.05 -7.23 -1.79
CA GLU A 63 -24.26 -8.07 -1.82
C GLU A 63 -25.43 -7.26 -2.36
N ILE A 64 -25.92 -7.63 -3.55
CA ILE A 64 -27.13 -7.09 -4.17
C ILE A 64 -27.96 -8.21 -4.79
N THR A 65 -29.21 -7.91 -5.12
CA THR A 65 -30.03 -8.85 -5.87
C THR A 65 -29.58 -8.96 -7.33
N ARG A 66 -29.89 -10.11 -7.94
CA ARG A 66 -29.55 -10.39 -9.35
C ARG A 66 -30.23 -9.40 -10.30
N GLU A 67 -31.46 -9.00 -9.98
CA GLU A 67 -32.25 -8.03 -10.74
C GLU A 67 -31.63 -6.63 -10.69
N GLU A 68 -31.16 -6.18 -9.52
CA GLU A 68 -30.41 -4.93 -9.38
C GLU A 68 -29.10 -4.97 -10.17
N ALA A 69 -28.35 -6.07 -10.05
CA ALA A 69 -27.12 -6.28 -10.82
C ALA A 69 -27.37 -6.17 -12.34
N LYS A 70 -28.46 -6.78 -12.81
CA LYS A 70 -28.86 -6.76 -14.23
C LYS A 70 -29.18 -5.36 -14.74
N GLN A 71 -29.87 -4.55 -13.93
CA GLN A 71 -30.16 -3.16 -14.27
C GLN A 71 -28.89 -2.30 -14.33
N GLU A 72 -27.99 -2.44 -13.36
CA GLU A 72 -26.74 -1.69 -13.33
C GLU A 72 -25.82 -2.06 -14.50
N ILE A 73 -25.71 -3.36 -14.81
CA ILE A 73 -24.94 -3.83 -15.97
C ILE A 73 -25.52 -3.24 -17.27
N GLN A 74 -26.84 -3.28 -17.45
CA GLN A 74 -27.49 -2.67 -18.62
C GLN A 74 -27.20 -1.17 -18.74
N GLN A 75 -27.26 -0.43 -17.63
CA GLN A 75 -26.92 1.00 -17.62
C GLN A 75 -25.46 1.23 -17.97
N LEU A 76 -24.55 0.35 -17.53
CA LEU A 76 -23.13 0.44 -17.87
C LEU A 76 -22.92 0.35 -19.38
N PHE A 77 -23.64 -0.56 -20.06
CA PHE A 77 -23.58 -0.71 -21.52
C PHE A 77 -24.20 0.46 -22.29
N GLN A 78 -25.15 1.21 -21.71
CA GLN A 78 -25.70 2.42 -22.34
C GLN A 78 -24.66 3.54 -22.49
N SER A 79 -23.55 3.48 -21.76
CA SER A 79 -22.44 4.44 -21.92
C SER A 79 -21.70 4.31 -23.26
N GLY A 80 -21.97 3.26 -24.05
CA GLY A 80 -21.45 3.08 -25.40
C GLY A 80 -19.97 2.72 -25.49
N ARG A 81 -19.32 2.42 -24.36
CA ARG A 81 -17.94 1.92 -24.32
C ARG A 81 -17.91 0.39 -24.40
N THR A 82 -16.87 -0.16 -25.03
CA THR A 82 -16.57 -1.59 -24.97
C THR A 82 -16.19 -1.95 -23.53
N LEU A 83 -16.92 -2.89 -22.94
CA LEU A 83 -16.74 -3.31 -21.54
C LEU A 83 -16.30 -4.77 -21.48
N TYR A 84 -15.23 -5.04 -20.76
CA TYR A 84 -14.82 -6.40 -20.43
C TYR A 84 -15.46 -6.85 -19.11
N TYR A 85 -15.69 -8.16 -18.96
CA TYR A 85 -16.30 -8.72 -17.74
C TYR A 85 -15.52 -8.35 -16.47
N SER A 86 -14.18 -8.33 -16.52
CA SER A 86 -13.33 -7.91 -15.41
C SER A 86 -13.53 -6.46 -15.01
N ASP A 87 -13.76 -5.58 -15.99
CA ASP A 87 -13.94 -4.16 -15.75
C ASP A 87 -15.32 -3.89 -15.15
N ILE A 88 -16.35 -4.59 -15.65
CA ILE A 88 -17.71 -4.54 -15.09
C ILE A 88 -17.70 -5.03 -13.64
N ALA A 89 -17.07 -6.18 -13.38
CA ALA A 89 -16.97 -6.75 -12.03
C ALA A 89 -16.25 -5.79 -11.06
N ARG A 90 -15.17 -5.13 -11.52
CA ARG A 90 -14.45 -4.14 -10.70
C ARG A 90 -15.26 -2.87 -10.47
N GLU A 91 -15.88 -2.31 -11.51
CA GLU A 91 -16.58 -1.04 -11.45
C GLU A 91 -17.88 -1.14 -10.64
N LEU A 92 -18.63 -2.22 -10.83
CA LEU A 92 -19.87 -2.48 -10.09
C LEU A 92 -19.63 -3.22 -8.76
N LYS A 93 -18.38 -3.63 -8.49
CA LYS A 93 -17.99 -4.44 -7.32
C LYS A 93 -18.87 -5.68 -7.18
N LEU A 94 -19.06 -6.37 -8.30
CA LEU A 94 -19.84 -7.60 -8.39
C LEU A 94 -18.91 -8.79 -8.51
N ASP A 95 -19.44 -9.94 -8.13
CA ASP A 95 -18.77 -11.19 -8.42
C ASP A 95 -18.64 -11.41 -9.93
N LEU A 96 -17.47 -11.87 -10.38
CA LEU A 96 -17.17 -12.05 -11.80
C LEU A 96 -18.06 -13.12 -12.44
N GLU A 97 -18.38 -14.20 -11.73
CA GLU A 97 -19.27 -15.26 -12.20
C GLU A 97 -20.67 -14.71 -12.45
N LEU A 98 -21.19 -13.92 -11.49
CA LEU A 98 -22.48 -13.24 -11.63
C LEU A 98 -22.53 -12.31 -12.85
N VAL A 99 -21.45 -11.55 -13.08
CA VAL A 99 -21.35 -10.65 -14.24
C VAL A 99 -21.37 -11.43 -15.55
N VAL A 100 -20.63 -12.54 -15.63
CA VAL A 100 -20.60 -13.40 -16.83
C VAL A 100 -21.98 -13.98 -17.12
N GLU A 101 -22.67 -14.50 -16.10
CA GLU A 101 -24.03 -15.03 -16.25
C GLU A 101 -24.99 -13.97 -16.80
N ILE A 102 -25.06 -12.81 -16.14
CA ILE A 102 -25.99 -11.75 -16.51
C ILE A 102 -25.69 -11.24 -17.92
N CYS A 103 -24.43 -11.04 -18.27
CA CYS A 103 -24.07 -10.56 -19.59
C CYS A 103 -24.37 -11.60 -20.69
N ASN A 104 -24.22 -12.89 -20.41
CA ASN A 104 -24.63 -13.95 -21.34
C ASN A 104 -26.14 -13.92 -21.58
N GLU A 105 -26.96 -13.78 -20.52
CA GLU A 105 -28.41 -13.62 -20.68
C GLU A 105 -28.78 -12.38 -21.50
N LEU A 106 -28.09 -11.26 -21.26
CA LEU A 106 -28.33 -10.00 -21.99
C LEU A 106 -27.91 -10.12 -23.46
N ARG A 107 -26.84 -10.85 -23.75
CA ARG A 107 -26.38 -11.16 -25.11
C ARG A 107 -27.38 -12.06 -25.84
N GLU A 108 -27.84 -13.13 -25.20
CA GLU A 108 -28.88 -14.02 -25.74
C GLU A 108 -30.19 -13.27 -26.02
N SER A 109 -30.49 -12.25 -25.22
CA SER A 109 -31.65 -11.37 -25.41
C SER A 109 -31.43 -10.28 -26.47
N GLY A 110 -30.23 -10.18 -27.07
CA GLY A 110 -29.89 -9.16 -28.06
C GLY A 110 -29.76 -7.73 -27.52
N LEU A 111 -29.63 -7.57 -26.19
CA LEU A 111 -29.60 -6.27 -25.53
C LEU A 111 -28.18 -5.70 -25.38
N VAL A 112 -27.16 -6.53 -25.52
CA VAL A 112 -25.75 -6.16 -25.27
C VAL A 112 -24.79 -6.91 -26.22
N GLU A 113 -23.82 -6.20 -26.79
CA GLU A 113 -22.61 -6.77 -27.39
C GLU A 113 -21.43 -6.64 -26.42
N VAL A 114 -20.79 -7.76 -26.07
CA VAL A 114 -19.61 -7.79 -25.19
C VAL A 114 -18.45 -8.38 -25.97
N ASP A 115 -17.33 -7.67 -26.02
CA ASP A 115 -16.13 -8.11 -26.72
C ASP A 115 -15.42 -9.17 -25.87
N ALA A 116 -15.55 -10.43 -26.27
CA ALA A 116 -14.82 -11.53 -25.67
C ALA A 116 -13.41 -11.50 -26.27
N GLY A 117 -12.52 -10.68 -25.69
CA GLY A 117 -11.11 -10.63 -26.07
C GLY A 117 -10.42 -11.97 -25.85
N VAL A 118 -10.56 -12.89 -26.80
CA VAL A 118 -9.73 -14.07 -26.96
C VAL A 118 -8.59 -13.65 -27.88
N SER A 119 -7.44 -13.32 -27.28
CA SER A 119 -6.15 -13.26 -27.98
C SER A 119 -5.32 -14.48 -27.61
#